data_AF-A0A2M8F591-F1
#
_entry.id   AF-A0A2M8F591-F1
#
_cell.length_a   1.000
_cell.length_b   1.000
_cell.length_c   1.000
_cell.angle_alpha   90.00
_cell.angle_beta   90.00
_cell.angle_gamma   90.00
#
_symmetry.space_group_name_H-M   'P 1'
#
loop_
_entity.id
_entity.type
_entity.pdbx_description
1 polymer ?
#
loop_
_entity_poly.entity_id
_entity_poly.type
_entity_poly.pdbx_seq_one_letter_code
_entity_poly.pdbx_strand_id
1 'polypeptide(L)'
;MPSFHYRALNTERAELSGVIEAPDEMAAREKLNELGISVITLEGIEAQQEGEAHVTTGKEIFEFEAFDKNGKKVVGTIGADEINKAYKRLFEEYQLNLVYLASTKATPEEKEQARAEGIKTLQALYEAEKAKTTKPVVEEAAAAQQQSEAEIKERAELDQLIDTTLSRIATFLQKYPSELKPEERDTIQSYLNQISRIKSSANLDHVRRTCGRMLKHIQEQELFINEQTKLKESAQLKLETRNLLDQLNQTGLQKDINVQDILEKWQHSFLLAPLSRFIRQAFPNPTPEVIALKTKITAINGHLRSYYKILLTGGSKALKLEAWESIKTLRQEKRRLKNELTSIKSELRQNKEAHALTGAESLESGIMGWLLALYLTAYIIAYPFTLKAQTTLELPQNFFFYESTLVKGLTLFLFIFYALRAGSRLFLPPERQGQRFALYSLGGFGLILVAINLF
;
A
#
# COMPACT_ATOMS: atom_id res chain seq x y z
N MET A 1 46.80 -14.12 -30.42
CA MET A 1 46.20 -13.89 -29.09
C MET A 1 44.71 -13.70 -29.30
N PRO A 2 43.84 -14.14 -28.37
CA PRO A 2 42.41 -13.89 -28.54
C PRO A 2 42.13 -12.38 -28.51
N SER A 3 41.18 -11.97 -29.34
CA SER A 3 40.75 -10.58 -29.48
C SER A 3 39.34 -10.45 -28.93
N PHE A 4 39.07 -9.35 -28.22
CA PHE A 4 37.77 -9.12 -27.58
C PHE A 4 37.16 -7.84 -28.10
N HIS A 5 35.94 -7.91 -28.64
CA HIS A 5 35.15 -6.72 -28.93
C HIS A 5 34.60 -6.17 -27.63
N TYR A 6 34.81 -4.87 -27.39
CA TYR A 6 34.30 -4.20 -26.20
C TYR A 6 33.37 -3.05 -26.56
N ARG A 7 32.35 -2.83 -25.73
CA ARG A 7 31.59 -1.58 -25.63
C ARG A 7 31.76 -1.05 -24.22
N ALA A 8 32.28 0.15 -24.07
CA ALA A 8 32.71 0.69 -22.78
C ALA A 8 32.48 2.20 -22.71
N LEU A 9 32.49 2.78 -21.51
CA LEU A 9 32.37 4.22 -21.27
C LEU A 9 33.72 4.79 -20.90
N ASN A 10 34.16 5.86 -21.58
CA ASN A 10 35.35 6.59 -21.14
C ASN A 10 35.08 7.41 -19.86
N THR A 11 36.10 8.10 -19.34
CA THR A 11 35.98 9.01 -18.19
C THR A 11 34.96 10.14 -18.38
N GLU A 12 34.63 10.48 -19.63
CA GLU A 12 33.62 11.49 -20.00
C GLU A 12 32.21 10.90 -20.17
N ARG A 13 32.02 9.60 -19.90
CA ARG A 13 30.79 8.83 -20.13
C ARG A 13 30.35 8.75 -21.60
N ALA A 14 31.28 8.92 -22.55
CA ALA A 14 31.04 8.64 -23.96
C ALA A 14 31.20 7.13 -24.23
N GLU A 15 30.27 6.55 -24.99
CA GLU A 15 30.36 5.15 -25.42
C GLU A 15 31.44 5.00 -26.48
N LEU A 16 32.39 4.11 -26.21
CA LEU A 16 33.46 3.70 -27.12
C LEU A 16 33.28 2.22 -27.45
N SER A 17 33.51 1.87 -28.70
CA SER A 17 33.59 0.48 -29.14
C SER A 17 34.92 0.22 -29.83
N GLY A 18 35.50 -0.96 -29.61
CA GLY A 18 36.81 -1.31 -30.14
C GLY A 18 37.12 -2.80 -30.00
N VAL A 19 38.34 -3.18 -30.37
CA VAL A 19 38.89 -4.53 -30.21
C VAL A 19 40.13 -4.42 -29.32
N ILE A 20 40.27 -5.30 -28.35
CA ILE A 20 41.48 -5.39 -27.51
C ILE A 20 42.05 -6.81 -27.52
N GLU A 21 43.37 -6.92 -27.67
CA GLU A 21 44.09 -8.19 -27.63
C GLU A 21 44.54 -8.50 -26.19
N ALA A 22 44.11 -9.64 -25.67
CA ALA A 22 44.44 -10.11 -24.33
C ALA A 22 44.46 -11.64 -24.28
N PRO A 23 45.19 -12.27 -23.34
CA PRO A 23 45.20 -13.73 -23.21
C PRO A 23 43.84 -14.30 -22.78
N ASP A 24 43.06 -13.55 -22.01
CA ASP A 24 41.74 -13.92 -21.51
C ASP A 24 40.84 -12.69 -21.30
N GLU A 25 39.54 -12.93 -21.05
CA GLU A 25 38.54 -11.87 -20.83
C GLU A 25 38.91 -10.97 -19.64
N MET A 26 39.53 -11.55 -18.61
CA MET A 26 39.94 -10.86 -17.40
C MET A 26 41.07 -9.87 -17.67
N ALA A 27 42.11 -10.28 -18.38
CA ALA A 27 43.20 -9.38 -18.77
C ALA A 27 42.72 -8.30 -19.75
N ALA A 28 41.73 -8.57 -20.59
CA ALA A 28 41.11 -7.55 -21.44
C ALA A 28 40.38 -6.49 -20.59
N ARG A 29 39.60 -6.90 -19.59
CA ARG A 29 38.94 -5.99 -18.64
C ARG A 29 39.95 -5.19 -17.82
N GLU A 30 41.05 -5.82 -17.40
CA GLU A 30 42.11 -5.16 -16.63
C GLU A 30 42.80 -4.08 -17.46
N LYS A 31 43.20 -4.39 -18.71
CA LYS A 31 43.76 -3.39 -19.63
C LYS A 31 42.79 -2.25 -19.93
N LEU A 32 41.50 -2.53 -20.11
CA LEU A 32 40.49 -1.48 -20.33
C LEU A 32 40.28 -0.60 -19.09
N ASN A 33 40.34 -1.20 -17.90
CA ASN A 33 40.29 -0.46 -16.64
C ASN A 33 41.55 0.39 -16.42
N GLU A 34 42.74 -0.10 -16.78
CA GLU A 34 43.99 0.68 -16.74
C GLU A 34 43.93 1.92 -17.65
N LEU A 35 43.20 1.83 -18.78
CA LEU A 35 42.92 2.94 -19.68
C LEU A 35 41.82 3.89 -19.18
N GLY A 36 41.24 3.63 -18.01
CA GLY A 36 40.17 4.44 -17.43
C GLY A 36 38.82 4.27 -18.12
N ILE A 37 38.60 3.14 -18.79
CA ILE A 37 37.40 2.84 -19.57
C ILE A 37 36.55 1.78 -18.84
N SER A 38 35.30 2.11 -18.52
CA SER A 38 34.36 1.21 -17.83
C SER A 38 33.64 0.30 -18.81
N VAL A 39 33.93 -1.00 -18.79
CA VAL A 39 33.37 -2.00 -19.72
C VAL A 39 31.87 -2.24 -19.47
N ILE A 40 31.05 -2.13 -20.52
CA ILE A 40 29.62 -2.50 -20.52
C ILE A 40 29.46 -3.94 -21.00
N THR A 41 30.01 -4.26 -22.18
CA THR A 41 30.00 -5.60 -22.78
C THR A 41 31.39 -5.95 -23.31
N LEU A 42 31.79 -7.21 -23.14
CA LEU A 42 33.01 -7.77 -23.70
C LEU A 42 32.65 -9.12 -24.34
N GLU A 43 32.86 -9.24 -25.64
CA GLU A 43 32.55 -10.45 -26.41
C GLU A 43 33.85 -11.01 -27.01
N GLY A 44 34.16 -12.27 -26.69
CA GLY A 44 35.31 -12.96 -27.24
C GLY A 44 35.11 -13.23 -28.72
N ILE A 45 36.04 -12.77 -29.56
CA ILE A 45 36.10 -13.15 -30.96
C ILE A 45 36.81 -14.50 -30.96
N GLU A 46 36.04 -15.60 -30.88
CA GLU A 46 36.58 -16.91 -31.20
C GLU A 46 37.19 -16.83 -32.59
N ALA A 47 38.39 -17.38 -32.77
CA ALA A 47 39.14 -17.36 -34.02
C ALA A 47 38.44 -18.18 -35.11
N GLN A 48 37.26 -17.73 -35.54
CA GLN A 48 36.70 -17.96 -36.84
C GLN A 48 37.25 -16.86 -37.75
N GLN A 49 37.74 -17.32 -38.88
CA GLN A 49 38.46 -16.59 -39.92
C GLN A 49 38.10 -15.10 -40.03
N GLU A 50 39.14 -14.29 -40.11
CA GLU A 50 39.13 -12.86 -40.42
C GLU A 50 37.99 -12.48 -41.38
N GLY A 51 37.10 -11.59 -40.93
CA GLY A 51 36.33 -10.73 -41.82
C GLY A 51 34.85 -11.04 -42.02
N GLU A 52 34.06 -11.30 -40.98
CA GLU A 52 32.62 -11.02 -41.07
C GLU A 52 32.32 -9.62 -40.54
N ALA A 53 32.62 -8.63 -41.39
CA ALA A 53 31.84 -7.41 -41.43
C ALA A 53 30.36 -7.80 -41.49
N HIS A 54 29.50 -7.16 -40.70
CA HIS A 54 28.05 -7.32 -40.77
C HIS A 54 27.60 -7.44 -42.23
N VAL A 55 27.31 -8.67 -42.67
CA VAL A 55 26.79 -8.94 -44.01
C VAL A 55 25.35 -8.46 -44.00
N THR A 56 25.16 -7.16 -44.22
CA THR A 56 23.89 -6.67 -44.76
C THR A 56 23.77 -7.29 -46.14
N THR A 57 22.98 -8.35 -46.23
CA THR A 57 22.65 -9.10 -47.45
C THR A 57 22.46 -8.15 -48.63
N GLY A 58 23.39 -8.21 -49.60
CA GLY A 58 23.32 -7.49 -50.88
C GLY A 58 24.32 -6.35 -51.10
N LYS A 59 25.14 -5.94 -50.12
CA LYS A 59 26.10 -4.83 -50.29
C LYS A 59 27.53 -5.33 -50.51
N GLU A 60 28.25 -4.72 -51.46
CA GLU A 60 29.69 -4.93 -51.62
C GLU A 60 30.46 -4.17 -50.53
N ILE A 61 31.54 -4.78 -50.06
CA ILE A 61 32.41 -4.18 -49.05
C ILE A 61 33.59 -3.54 -49.76
N PHE A 62 33.81 -2.26 -49.49
CA PHE A 62 34.91 -1.48 -50.03
C PHE A 62 35.89 -1.15 -48.91
N GLU A 63 37.17 -1.39 -49.14
CA GLU A 63 38.26 -0.92 -48.29
C GLU A 63 38.64 0.51 -48.68
N PHE A 64 38.91 1.36 -47.68
CA PHE A 64 39.25 2.75 -47.89
C PHE A 64 40.41 3.20 -46.99
N GLU A 65 41.14 4.19 -47.48
CA GLU A 65 42.10 4.98 -46.72
C GLU A 65 41.76 6.46 -46.92
N ALA A 66 41.60 7.19 -45.81
CA ALA A 66 41.21 8.59 -45.83
C ALA A 66 41.86 9.37 -44.68
N PHE A 67 41.82 10.70 -44.74
CA PHE A 67 42.19 11.58 -43.63
C PHE A 67 40.95 12.18 -42.99
N ASP A 68 40.86 12.07 -41.66
CA ASP A 68 39.86 12.79 -40.86
C ASP A 68 40.12 14.31 -40.91
N LYS A 69 39.16 15.13 -40.46
CA LYS A 69 39.28 16.60 -40.33
C LYS A 69 40.53 17.05 -39.60
N ASN A 70 41.02 16.22 -38.68
CA ASN A 70 42.21 16.45 -37.90
C ASN A 70 43.51 16.05 -38.63
N GLY A 71 43.44 15.64 -39.89
CA GLY A 71 44.58 15.15 -40.67
C GLY A 71 45.08 13.76 -40.25
N LYS A 72 44.34 13.04 -39.41
CA LYS A 72 44.70 11.67 -39.00
C LYS A 72 44.30 10.67 -40.09
N LYS A 73 45.22 9.79 -40.46
CA LYS A 73 44.98 8.70 -41.41
C LYS A 73 44.07 7.65 -40.77
N VAL A 74 42.97 7.33 -41.45
CA VAL A 74 41.96 6.35 -41.06
C VAL A 74 41.86 5.32 -42.18
N VAL A 75 41.99 4.04 -41.84
CA VAL A 75 41.82 2.91 -42.75
C VAL A 75 40.63 2.10 -42.26
N GLY A 76 39.71 1.73 -43.15
CA GLY A 76 38.52 1.00 -42.77
C GLY A 76 37.82 0.34 -43.95
N THR A 77 36.68 -0.26 -43.68
CA THR A 77 35.81 -0.87 -44.71
C THR A 77 34.40 -0.29 -44.61
N ILE A 78 33.75 -0.07 -45.76
CA ILE A 78 32.36 0.41 -45.84
C ILE A 78 31.53 -0.50 -46.76
N GLY A 79 30.31 -0.84 -46.35
CA GLY A 79 29.34 -1.57 -47.19
C GLY A 79 28.47 -0.62 -48.02
N ALA A 80 28.45 -0.79 -49.35
CA ALA A 80 27.59 -0.03 -50.26
C ALA A 80 27.19 -0.87 -51.50
N ASP A 81 26.18 -0.42 -52.23
CA ASP A 81 25.76 -1.11 -53.47
C ASP A 81 26.74 -0.84 -54.63
N GLU A 82 27.38 0.34 -54.63
CA GLU A 82 28.29 0.80 -55.69
C GLU A 82 29.43 1.65 -55.09
N ILE A 83 30.57 1.69 -55.78
CA ILE A 83 31.75 2.46 -55.36
C ILE A 83 31.47 3.97 -55.23
N ASN A 84 30.62 4.53 -56.10
CA ASN A 84 30.23 5.95 -56.04
C ASN A 84 29.40 6.26 -54.79
N LYS A 85 28.51 5.35 -54.37
CA LYS A 85 27.73 5.50 -53.14
C LYS A 85 28.64 5.39 -51.91
N ALA A 86 29.60 4.46 -51.92
CA ALA A 86 30.60 4.36 -50.86
C ALA A 86 31.40 5.68 -50.72
N TYR A 87 31.88 6.22 -51.84
CA TYR A 87 32.58 7.51 -51.88
C TYR A 87 31.71 8.65 -51.32
N LYS A 88 30.45 8.75 -51.78
CA LYS A 88 29.51 9.79 -51.33
C LYS A 88 29.26 9.72 -49.82
N ARG A 89 29.06 8.52 -49.25
CA ARG A 89 28.88 8.36 -47.81
C ARG A 89 30.13 8.77 -47.03
N LEU A 90 31.31 8.29 -47.45
CA LEU A 90 32.58 8.63 -46.79
C LEU A 90 32.88 10.15 -46.85
N PHE A 91 32.52 10.80 -47.94
CA PHE A 91 32.74 12.24 -48.12
C PHE A 91 31.66 13.10 -47.44
N GLU A 92 30.37 12.78 -47.56
CA GLU A 92 29.27 13.61 -47.04
C GLU A 92 28.92 13.28 -45.57
N GLU A 93 28.74 12.00 -45.22
CA GLU A 93 28.33 11.57 -43.88
C GLU A 93 29.51 11.65 -42.91
N TYR A 94 30.68 11.15 -43.32
CA TYR A 94 31.85 11.04 -42.45
C TYR A 94 32.85 12.20 -42.62
N GLN A 95 32.70 13.03 -43.67
CA GLN A 95 33.54 14.20 -43.93
C GLN A 95 35.04 13.86 -43.99
N LEU A 96 35.35 12.70 -44.58
CA LEU A 96 36.70 12.18 -44.73
C LEU A 96 37.30 12.61 -46.08
N ASN A 97 38.57 12.98 -46.07
CA ASN A 97 39.35 13.24 -47.29
C ASN A 97 39.93 11.94 -47.81
N LEU A 98 39.24 11.28 -48.74
CA LEU A 98 39.65 9.98 -49.26
C LEU A 98 40.95 10.06 -50.07
N VAL A 99 41.81 9.07 -49.87
CA VAL A 99 43.03 8.83 -50.65
C VAL A 99 42.82 7.65 -51.59
N TYR A 100 42.15 6.62 -51.08
CA TYR A 100 41.98 5.33 -51.73
C TYR A 100 40.63 4.70 -51.37
N LEU A 101 40.00 4.06 -52.36
CA LEU A 101 38.77 3.30 -52.21
C LEU A 101 38.74 2.18 -53.26
N ALA A 102 38.68 0.92 -52.83
CA ALA A 102 38.58 -0.23 -53.74
C ALA A 102 37.71 -1.34 -53.15
N SER A 103 37.20 -2.23 -54.01
CA SER A 103 36.45 -3.41 -53.56
C SER A 103 37.37 -4.39 -52.83
N THR A 104 36.89 -5.00 -51.75
CA THR A 104 37.67 -6.02 -51.03
C THR A 104 37.95 -7.26 -51.89
N LYS A 105 37.12 -7.50 -52.91
CA LYS A 105 37.27 -8.59 -53.90
C LYS A 105 38.27 -8.30 -55.02
N ALA A 106 38.75 -7.06 -55.15
CA ALA A 106 39.70 -6.68 -56.18
C ALA A 106 41.04 -7.40 -55.96
N THR A 107 41.69 -7.76 -57.07
CA THR A 107 43.04 -8.36 -57.04
C THR A 107 44.06 -7.36 -56.47
N PRO A 108 45.19 -7.83 -55.89
CA PRO A 108 46.20 -6.93 -55.34
C PRO A 108 46.74 -5.93 -56.38
N GLU A 109 46.82 -6.32 -57.65
CA GLU A 109 47.25 -5.43 -58.75
C GLU A 109 46.23 -4.32 -59.01
N GLU A 110 44.92 -4.62 -59.01
CA GLU A 110 43.85 -3.63 -59.15
C GLU A 110 43.82 -2.65 -57.96
N LYS A 111 44.13 -3.13 -56.75
CA LYS A 111 44.24 -2.29 -55.55
C LYS A 111 45.41 -1.32 -55.64
N GLU A 112 46.56 -1.75 -56.16
CA GLU A 112 47.70 -0.86 -56.38
C GLU A 112 47.43 0.18 -57.47
N GLN A 113 46.76 -0.23 -58.55
CA GLN A 113 46.32 0.71 -59.60
C GLN A 113 45.34 1.75 -59.05
N ALA A 114 44.36 1.35 -58.25
CA ALA A 114 43.42 2.27 -57.61
C ALA A 114 44.12 3.23 -56.61
N ARG A 115 45.22 2.80 -55.95
CA ARG A 115 46.05 3.71 -55.14
C ARG A 115 46.83 4.71 -56.00
N ALA A 116 47.32 4.27 -57.16
CA ALA A 116 48.09 5.13 -58.07
C ALA A 116 47.22 6.15 -58.81
N GLU A 117 46.04 5.75 -59.26
CA GLU A 117 45.05 6.63 -59.89
C GLU A 117 44.41 7.59 -58.89
N GLY A 118 44.28 7.15 -57.63
CA GLY A 118 43.66 7.89 -56.54
C GLY A 118 42.15 8.08 -56.77
N ILE A 119 41.55 9.00 -56.01
CA ILE A 119 40.09 9.27 -56.06
C ILE A 119 39.65 10.23 -57.16
N LYS A 120 40.54 10.65 -58.07
CA LYS A 120 40.26 11.73 -59.05
C LYS A 120 39.09 11.40 -59.97
N THR A 121 38.98 10.14 -60.40
CA THR A 121 37.90 9.66 -61.28
C THR A 121 36.55 9.69 -60.57
N LEU A 122 36.51 9.22 -59.32
CA LEU A 122 35.30 9.22 -58.48
C LEU A 122 34.87 10.65 -58.11
N GLN A 123 35.83 11.52 -57.83
CA GLN A 123 35.56 12.94 -57.58
C GLN A 123 34.95 13.62 -58.81
N ALA A 124 35.48 13.36 -60.01
CA ALA A 124 34.93 13.91 -61.25
C ALA A 124 33.51 13.40 -61.54
N LEU A 125 33.23 12.12 -61.25
CA LEU A 125 31.87 11.56 -61.37
C LEU A 125 30.90 12.21 -60.38
N TYR A 126 31.33 12.42 -59.14
CA TYR A 126 30.53 13.10 -58.11
C TYR A 126 30.24 14.57 -58.49
N GLU A 127 31.25 15.30 -58.98
CA GLU A 127 31.09 16.68 -59.43
C GLU A 127 30.18 16.78 -60.68
N ALA A 128 30.26 15.81 -61.59
CA ALA A 128 29.38 15.74 -62.76
C ALA A 128 27.92 15.43 -62.39
N GLU A 129 27.67 14.57 -61.39
CA GLU A 129 26.33 14.35 -60.84
C GLU A 129 25.79 15.61 -60.16
N LYS A 130 26.61 16.28 -59.34
CA LYS A 130 26.25 17.54 -58.70
C LYS A 130 25.93 18.61 -59.75
N ALA A 131 26.74 18.75 -60.79
CA ALA A 131 26.52 19.70 -61.89
C ALA A 131 25.26 19.38 -62.72
N LYS A 132 24.91 18.11 -62.92
CA LYS A 132 23.64 17.72 -63.57
C LYS A 132 22.41 18.07 -62.73
N THR A 133 22.57 18.10 -61.41
CA THR A 133 21.51 18.52 -60.48
C THR A 133 21.43 20.05 -60.37
N THR A 134 22.40 20.79 -60.95
CA THR A 134 22.51 22.25 -60.81
C THR A 134 22.38 22.97 -62.17
N LYS A 135 21.14 23.22 -62.63
CA LYS A 135 20.79 24.24 -63.65
C LYS A 135 19.47 24.92 -63.27
N PRO A 136 19.31 26.22 -63.56
CA PRO A 136 19.97 27.37 -62.94
C PRO A 136 19.26 27.79 -61.64
N VAL A 137 20.07 27.89 -60.59
CA VAL A 137 19.72 28.30 -59.23
C VAL A 137 19.70 29.83 -59.14
N VAL A 138 18.55 30.43 -59.41
CA VAL A 138 18.25 31.82 -58.99
C VAL A 138 17.20 31.83 -57.87
N GLU A 139 16.47 30.72 -57.66
CA GLU A 139 15.51 30.57 -56.55
C GLU A 139 16.09 29.87 -55.31
N GLU A 140 17.20 29.12 -55.43
CA GLU A 140 17.73 28.31 -54.31
C GLU A 140 18.59 29.11 -53.32
N ALA A 141 19.11 30.29 -53.69
CA ALA A 141 19.75 31.20 -52.74
C ALA A 141 18.72 31.81 -51.76
N ALA A 142 17.48 32.03 -52.22
CA ALA A 142 16.38 32.43 -51.35
C ALA A 142 15.87 31.26 -50.48
N ALA A 143 15.87 30.03 -51.00
CA ALA A 143 15.50 28.83 -50.23
C ALA A 143 16.55 28.46 -49.15
N ALA A 144 17.85 28.61 -49.43
CA ALA A 144 18.91 28.37 -48.45
C ALA A 144 18.95 29.44 -47.34
N GLN A 145 18.65 30.71 -47.67
CA GLN A 145 18.44 31.77 -46.67
C GLN A 145 17.16 31.53 -45.86
N GLN A 146 16.08 31.03 -46.48
CA GLN A 146 14.84 30.66 -45.78
C GLN A 146 15.03 29.43 -44.86
N GLN A 147 15.82 28.43 -45.25
CA GLN A 147 16.17 27.30 -44.38
C GLN A 147 17.00 27.75 -43.17
N SER A 148 17.97 28.64 -43.38
CA SER A 148 18.75 29.24 -42.28
C SER A 148 17.85 30.03 -41.31
N GLU A 149 16.89 30.81 -41.81
CA GLU A 149 15.95 31.53 -40.94
C GLU A 149 14.98 30.60 -40.20
N ALA A 150 14.54 29.51 -40.83
CA ALA A 150 13.68 28.52 -40.21
C ALA A 150 14.40 27.76 -39.09
N GLU A 151 15.65 27.36 -39.29
CA GLU A 151 16.47 26.70 -38.25
C GLU A 151 16.77 27.64 -37.08
N ILE A 152 17.04 28.91 -37.35
CA ILE A 152 17.24 29.93 -36.30
C ILE A 152 15.97 30.12 -35.48
N LYS A 153 14.80 30.17 -36.14
CA LYS A 153 13.49 30.26 -35.45
C LYS A 153 13.19 29.01 -34.64
N GLU A 154 13.39 27.82 -35.20
CA GLU A 154 13.14 26.56 -34.49
C GLU A 154 14.06 26.44 -33.26
N ARG A 155 15.31 26.88 -33.37
CA ARG A 155 16.24 26.92 -32.24
C ARG A 155 15.81 27.90 -31.16
N ALA A 156 15.39 29.11 -31.53
CA ALA A 156 14.91 30.10 -30.58
C ALA A 156 13.64 29.63 -29.84
N GLU A 157 12.71 28.99 -30.55
CA GLU A 157 11.52 28.38 -29.96
C GLU A 157 11.87 27.24 -29.01
N LEU A 158 12.82 26.37 -29.40
CA LEU A 158 13.29 25.28 -28.56
C LEU A 158 13.94 25.82 -27.28
N ASP A 159 14.80 26.83 -27.39
CA ASP A 159 15.48 27.46 -26.25
C ASP A 159 14.46 28.07 -25.27
N GLN A 160 13.45 28.77 -25.78
CA GLN A 160 12.37 29.33 -24.98
C GLN A 160 11.56 28.23 -24.26
N LEU A 161 11.29 27.11 -24.95
CA LEU A 161 10.56 25.99 -24.39
C LEU A 161 11.37 25.25 -23.32
N ILE A 162 12.68 25.11 -23.52
CA ILE A 162 13.61 24.55 -22.54
C ILE A 162 13.64 25.44 -21.30
N ASP A 163 13.86 26.75 -21.45
CA ASP A 163 13.93 27.67 -20.31
C ASP A 163 12.59 27.71 -19.52
N THR A 164 11.46 27.69 -20.22
CA THR A 164 10.13 27.58 -19.60
C THR A 164 9.98 26.27 -18.81
N THR A 165 10.46 25.16 -19.38
CA THR A 165 10.41 23.84 -18.75
C THR A 165 11.29 23.80 -17.49
N LEU A 166 12.52 24.30 -17.57
CA LEU A 166 13.44 24.37 -16.43
C LEU A 166 12.86 25.23 -15.29
N SER A 167 12.26 26.38 -15.62
CA SER A 167 11.60 27.26 -14.65
C SER A 167 10.42 26.57 -13.95
N ARG A 168 9.56 25.88 -14.71
CA ARG A 168 8.42 25.13 -14.14
C ARG A 168 8.88 24.00 -13.22
N ILE A 169 9.93 23.27 -13.59
CA ILE A 169 10.48 22.18 -12.78
C ILE A 169 11.15 22.71 -11.52
N ALA A 170 11.89 23.82 -11.60
CA ALA A 170 12.44 24.48 -10.43
C ALA A 170 11.33 24.92 -9.46
N THR A 171 10.25 25.48 -9.99
CA THR A 171 9.05 25.85 -9.20
C THR A 171 8.39 24.62 -8.58
N PHE A 172 8.28 23.51 -9.31
CA PHE A 172 7.76 22.23 -8.80
C PHE A 172 8.60 21.71 -7.62
N LEU A 173 9.93 21.69 -7.75
CA LEU A 173 10.83 21.26 -6.67
C LEU A 173 10.75 22.16 -5.43
N GLN A 174 10.51 23.46 -5.62
CA GLN A 174 10.32 24.39 -4.50
C GLN A 174 8.97 24.21 -3.79
N LYS A 175 7.92 23.85 -4.54
CA LYS A 175 6.56 23.71 -4.01
C LYS A 175 6.37 22.40 -3.23
N TYR A 176 7.08 21.33 -3.60
CA TYR A 176 6.90 19.99 -3.01
C TYR A 176 8.18 19.42 -2.35
N PRO A 177 8.87 20.15 -1.45
CA PRO A 177 10.17 19.75 -0.92
C PRO A 177 10.11 18.55 0.03
N SER A 178 8.98 18.33 0.70
CA SER A 178 8.76 17.27 1.69
C SER A 178 8.05 16.03 1.13
N GLU A 179 7.51 16.13 -0.08
CA GLU A 179 6.74 15.04 -0.71
C GLU A 179 7.62 14.18 -1.61
N LEU A 180 8.69 14.74 -2.16
CA LEU A 180 9.71 14.03 -2.93
C LEU A 180 10.74 13.37 -2.00
N LYS A 181 11.16 12.16 -2.33
CA LYS A 181 12.31 11.55 -1.65
C LYS A 181 13.59 12.34 -1.98
N PRO A 182 14.55 12.41 -1.05
CA PRO A 182 15.82 13.11 -1.29
C PRO A 182 16.56 12.57 -2.53
N GLU A 183 16.57 11.25 -2.73
CA GLU A 183 17.19 10.60 -3.89
C GLU A 183 16.56 11.03 -5.24
N GLU A 184 15.24 11.17 -5.27
CA GLU A 184 14.50 11.58 -6.48
C GLU A 184 14.71 13.06 -6.77
N ARG A 185 14.75 13.89 -5.72
CA ARG A 185 15.10 15.32 -5.82
C ARG A 185 16.50 15.50 -6.39
N ASP A 186 17.48 14.74 -5.92
CA ASP A 186 18.86 14.78 -6.44
C ASP A 186 18.93 14.35 -7.90
N THR A 187 18.13 13.34 -8.28
CA THR A 187 18.04 12.87 -9.67
C THR A 187 17.44 13.95 -10.58
N ILE A 188 16.36 14.61 -10.18
CA ILE A 188 15.76 15.72 -10.94
C ILE A 188 16.75 16.90 -11.02
N GLN A 189 17.45 17.21 -9.93
CA GLN A 189 18.48 18.25 -9.91
C GLN A 189 19.64 17.92 -10.86
N SER A 190 20.05 16.66 -10.94
CA SER A 190 21.05 16.18 -11.89
C SER A 190 20.58 16.39 -13.34
N TYR A 191 19.32 16.08 -13.67
CA TYR A 191 18.78 16.36 -15.01
C TYR A 191 18.72 17.86 -15.31
N LEU A 192 18.33 18.69 -14.34
CA LEU A 192 18.32 20.15 -14.45
C LEU A 192 19.73 20.68 -14.81
N ASN A 193 20.74 20.21 -14.09
CA ASN A 193 22.14 20.56 -14.33
C ASN A 193 22.64 20.03 -15.67
N GLN A 194 22.19 18.84 -16.10
CA GLN A 194 22.56 18.28 -17.39
C GLN A 194 21.95 19.10 -18.52
N ILE A 195 20.67 19.43 -18.45
CA ILE A 195 19.96 20.23 -19.46
C ILE A 195 20.54 21.64 -19.53
N SER A 196 20.83 22.27 -18.40
CA SER A 196 21.45 23.61 -18.38
C SER A 196 22.82 23.63 -19.06
N ARG A 197 23.58 22.53 -18.98
CA ARG A 197 24.88 22.38 -19.67
C ARG A 197 24.73 22.12 -21.17
N ILE A 198 23.77 21.28 -21.56
CA ILE A 198 23.59 20.90 -22.97
C ILE A 198 22.68 21.85 -23.75
N LYS A 199 22.03 22.84 -23.12
CA LYS A 199 21.10 23.74 -23.81
C LYS A 199 21.75 24.51 -24.96
N SER A 200 23.04 24.83 -24.84
CA SER A 200 23.83 25.49 -25.90
C SER A 200 24.40 24.52 -26.94
N SER A 201 24.14 23.21 -26.83
CA SER A 201 24.62 22.21 -27.79
C SER A 201 24.06 22.43 -29.18
N ALA A 202 24.85 22.13 -30.22
CA ALA A 202 24.40 22.13 -31.60
C ALA A 202 23.44 20.95 -31.90
N ASN A 203 23.44 19.90 -31.08
CA ASN A 203 22.59 18.72 -31.28
C ASN A 203 21.23 18.89 -30.57
N LEU A 204 20.26 19.49 -31.27
CA LEU A 204 18.91 19.76 -30.74
C LEU A 204 18.18 18.47 -30.35
N ASP A 205 18.38 17.37 -31.07
CA ASP A 205 17.77 16.08 -30.77
C ASP A 205 18.22 15.53 -29.42
N HIS A 206 19.50 15.66 -29.10
CA HIS A 206 20.03 15.22 -27.81
C HIS A 206 19.40 16.03 -26.67
N VAL A 207 19.23 17.33 -26.85
CA VAL A 207 18.56 18.20 -25.86
C VAL A 207 17.10 17.80 -25.70
N ARG A 208 16.37 17.63 -26.82
CA ARG A 208 14.96 17.20 -26.83
C ARG A 208 14.76 15.85 -26.13
N ARG A 209 15.60 14.84 -26.42
CA ARG A 209 15.56 13.52 -25.77
C ARG A 209 15.86 13.61 -24.27
N THR A 210 16.78 14.46 -23.86
CA THR A 210 17.15 14.62 -22.44
C THR A 210 16.04 15.32 -21.67
N CYS A 211 15.45 16.39 -22.23
CA CYS A 211 14.25 17.03 -21.68
C CYS A 211 13.07 16.05 -21.58
N GLY A 212 12.84 15.24 -22.63
CA GLY A 212 11.76 14.24 -22.63
C GLY A 212 11.94 13.18 -21.54
N ARG A 213 13.17 12.68 -21.33
CA ARG A 213 13.47 11.73 -20.24
C ARG A 213 13.21 12.33 -18.87
N MET A 214 13.64 13.56 -18.63
CA MET A 214 13.39 14.27 -17.37
C MET A 214 11.89 14.46 -17.12
N LEU A 215 11.14 14.94 -18.13
CA LEU A 215 9.69 15.16 -18.01
C LEU A 215 8.94 13.85 -17.74
N LYS A 216 9.30 12.76 -18.43
CA LYS A 216 8.70 11.44 -18.18
C LYS A 216 8.97 10.98 -16.75
N HIS A 217 10.19 11.17 -16.25
CA HIS A 217 10.54 10.82 -14.87
C HIS A 217 9.74 11.64 -13.85
N ILE A 218 9.60 12.95 -14.07
CA ILE A 218 8.77 13.81 -13.21
C ILE A 218 7.30 13.38 -13.25
N GLN A 219 6.76 13.03 -14.42
CA GLN A 219 5.38 12.56 -14.56
C GLN A 219 5.14 11.24 -13.80
N GLU A 220 6.08 10.29 -13.87
CA GLU A 220 6.03 9.04 -13.10
C GLU A 220 6.02 9.32 -11.59
N GLN A 221 6.81 10.29 -11.14
CA GLN A 221 6.84 10.70 -9.74
C GLN A 221 5.59 11.47 -9.30
N GLU A 222 5.03 12.33 -10.16
CA GLU A 222 3.79 13.05 -9.88
C GLU A 222 2.61 12.09 -9.73
N LEU A 223 2.54 11.02 -10.55
CA LEU A 223 1.56 9.95 -10.40
C LEU A 223 1.70 9.26 -9.03
N PHE A 224 2.93 8.98 -8.60
CA PHE A 224 3.20 8.34 -7.32
C PHE A 224 2.86 9.25 -6.12
N ILE A 225 3.20 10.54 -6.20
CA ILE A 225 2.84 11.54 -5.20
C ILE A 225 1.31 11.65 -5.10
N ASN A 226 0.62 11.78 -6.23
CA ASN A 226 -0.85 11.83 -6.25
C ASN A 226 -1.50 10.56 -5.68
N GLU A 227 -0.96 9.37 -5.94
CA GLU A 227 -1.45 8.14 -5.33
C GLU A 227 -1.23 8.11 -3.82
N GLN A 228 -0.05 8.52 -3.33
CA GLN A 228 0.21 8.62 -1.90
C GLN A 228 -0.67 9.66 -1.21
N THR A 229 -0.86 10.82 -1.82
CA THR A 229 -1.71 11.90 -1.30
C THR A 229 -3.16 11.45 -1.28
N LYS A 230 -3.68 10.82 -2.34
CA LYS A 230 -5.01 10.20 -2.36
C LYS A 230 -5.17 9.10 -1.31
N LEU A 231 -4.13 8.29 -1.06
CA LEU A 231 -4.16 7.27 0.00
C LEU A 231 -4.23 7.90 1.39
N LYS A 232 -3.43 8.94 1.64
CA LYS A 232 -3.45 9.72 2.89
C LYS A 232 -4.79 10.42 3.08
N GLU A 233 -5.30 11.10 2.06
CA GLU A 233 -6.62 11.74 2.06
C GLU A 233 -7.72 10.69 2.28
N SER A 234 -7.68 9.52 1.62
CA SER A 234 -8.69 8.47 1.86
C SER A 234 -8.61 7.89 3.28
N ALA A 235 -7.41 7.80 3.85
CA ALA A 235 -7.19 7.32 5.21
C ALA A 235 -7.67 8.35 6.23
N GLN A 236 -7.38 9.63 5.99
CA GLN A 236 -7.86 10.75 6.80
C GLN A 236 -9.38 10.88 6.69
N LEU A 237 -9.95 10.78 5.50
CA LEU A 237 -11.39 10.82 5.28
C LEU A 237 -12.08 9.60 5.89
N LYS A 238 -11.46 8.41 5.88
CA LYS A 238 -11.95 7.25 6.66
C LYS A 238 -11.89 7.47 8.17
N LEU A 239 -10.83 8.12 8.66
CA LEU A 239 -10.70 8.49 10.08
C LEU A 239 -11.74 9.54 10.48
N GLU A 240 -11.91 10.58 9.68
CA GLU A 240 -12.93 11.61 9.87
C GLU A 240 -14.33 11.02 9.77
N THR A 241 -14.62 10.19 8.77
CA THR A 241 -15.91 9.49 8.65
C THR A 241 -16.17 8.60 9.85
N ARG A 242 -15.14 7.92 10.38
CA ARG A 242 -15.26 7.08 11.58
C ARG A 242 -15.46 7.92 12.84
N ASN A 243 -14.73 9.03 12.99
CA ASN A 243 -14.91 9.97 14.09
C ASN A 243 -16.30 10.61 14.04
N LEU A 244 -16.77 10.98 12.84
CA LEU A 244 -18.12 11.50 12.61
C LEU A 244 -19.17 10.43 12.90
N LEU A 245 -18.97 9.17 12.51
CA LEU A 245 -19.85 8.06 12.88
C LEU A 245 -19.85 7.83 14.39
N ASP A 246 -18.70 7.90 15.05
CA ASP A 246 -18.59 7.77 16.51
C ASP A 246 -19.27 8.95 17.21
N GLN A 247 -19.13 10.17 16.69
CA GLN A 247 -19.86 11.35 17.15
C GLN A 247 -21.36 11.24 16.88
N LEU A 248 -21.77 10.66 15.74
CA LEU A 248 -23.17 10.46 15.38
C LEU A 248 -23.83 9.41 16.29
N ASN A 249 -23.09 8.35 16.60
CA ASN A 249 -23.47 7.34 17.60
C ASN A 249 -23.51 7.95 19.01
N GLN A 250 -22.64 8.90 19.34
CA GLN A 250 -22.68 9.65 20.61
C GLN A 250 -23.82 10.67 20.68
N THR A 251 -24.29 11.19 19.53
CA THR A 251 -25.34 12.24 19.45
C THR A 251 -26.76 11.68 19.30
N GLY A 252 -26.95 10.36 19.39
CA GLY A 252 -28.20 9.79 19.93
C GLY A 252 -29.24 9.26 18.93
N LEU A 253 -28.85 8.82 17.74
CA LEU A 253 -29.78 8.16 16.81
C LEU A 253 -29.90 6.64 16.98
N GLN A 254 -28.91 5.99 17.59
CA GLN A 254 -29.13 4.72 18.27
C GLN A 254 -29.28 5.06 19.74
N LYS A 255 -30.50 5.05 20.26
CA LYS A 255 -30.70 4.87 21.70
C LYS A 255 -30.10 3.52 22.02
N ASP A 256 -28.80 3.49 22.31
CA ASP A 256 -28.21 2.41 23.08
C ASP A 256 -29.18 2.22 24.24
N ILE A 257 -29.77 1.03 24.28
CA ILE A 257 -30.77 0.70 25.29
C ILE A 257 -29.99 0.75 26.60
N ASN A 258 -29.98 1.92 27.24
CA ASN A 258 -29.26 2.11 28.46
C ASN A 258 -30.03 1.34 29.51
N VAL A 259 -29.51 0.16 29.83
CA VAL A 259 -30.09 -0.74 30.82
C VAL A 259 -30.31 0.01 32.14
N GLN A 260 -29.52 1.06 32.42
CA GLN A 260 -29.70 1.95 33.57
C GLN A 260 -30.99 2.77 33.50
N ASP A 261 -31.31 3.39 32.36
CA ASP A 261 -32.55 4.15 32.18
C ASP A 261 -33.78 3.24 32.31
N ILE A 262 -33.69 2.00 31.80
CA ILE A 262 -34.76 1.00 31.97
C ILE A 262 -34.90 0.61 33.44
N LEU A 263 -33.77 0.31 34.12
CA LEU A 263 -33.75 -0.01 35.54
C LEU A 263 -34.28 1.12 36.41
N GLU A 264 -33.98 2.37 36.06
CA GLU A 264 -34.46 3.56 36.75
C GLU A 264 -35.97 3.74 36.56
N LYS A 265 -36.47 3.58 35.32
CA LYS A 265 -37.91 3.53 35.05
C LYS A 265 -38.61 2.41 35.83
N TRP A 266 -37.98 1.23 35.93
CA TRP A 266 -38.51 0.11 36.70
C TRP A 266 -38.49 0.37 38.21
N GLN A 267 -37.52 1.14 38.70
CA GLN A 267 -37.44 1.52 40.11
C GLN A 267 -38.61 2.41 40.54
N HIS A 268 -39.09 3.28 39.65
CA HIS A 268 -40.26 4.12 39.90
C HIS A 268 -41.61 3.40 39.69
N SER A 269 -41.61 2.29 38.94
CA SER A 269 -42.81 1.46 38.79
C SER A 269 -43.06 0.64 40.06
N PHE A 270 -44.23 0.81 40.68
CA PHE A 270 -44.62 0.06 41.88
C PHE A 270 -44.49 -1.47 41.70
N LEU A 271 -44.84 -1.97 40.51
CA LEU A 271 -44.75 -3.40 40.19
C LEU A 271 -43.30 -3.83 39.98
N LEU A 272 -42.47 -3.07 39.26
CA LEU A 272 -41.12 -3.51 38.86
C LEU A 272 -40.01 -3.07 39.83
N ALA A 273 -40.33 -2.25 40.83
CA ALA A 273 -39.40 -1.77 41.85
C ALA A 273 -38.61 -2.90 42.56
N PRO A 274 -39.23 -3.98 43.07
CA PRO A 274 -38.48 -5.07 43.71
C PRO A 274 -37.55 -5.80 42.74
N LEU A 275 -37.98 -6.00 41.48
CA LEU A 275 -37.17 -6.62 40.44
C LEU A 275 -35.96 -5.77 40.06
N SER A 276 -36.13 -4.45 39.92
CA SER A 276 -35.02 -3.52 39.62
C SER A 276 -33.98 -3.46 40.74
N ARG A 277 -34.41 -3.49 42.01
CA ARG A 277 -33.51 -3.57 43.17
C ARG A 277 -32.72 -4.87 43.16
N PHE A 278 -33.36 -5.99 42.84
CA PHE A 278 -32.69 -7.28 42.70
C PHE A 278 -31.64 -7.25 41.58
N ILE A 279 -32.03 -6.80 40.38
CA ILE A 279 -31.12 -6.75 39.23
C ILE A 279 -29.93 -5.82 39.53
N ARG A 280 -30.13 -4.66 40.17
CA ARG A 280 -29.02 -3.77 40.58
C ARG A 280 -28.11 -4.40 41.62
N GLN A 281 -28.61 -5.29 42.46
CA GLN A 281 -27.80 -5.96 43.48
C GLN A 281 -27.02 -7.14 42.92
N ALA A 282 -27.67 -7.97 42.08
CA ALA A 282 -27.06 -9.10 41.38
C ALA A 282 -26.06 -8.62 40.30
N PHE A 283 -26.40 -7.54 39.62
CA PHE A 283 -25.60 -6.87 38.61
C PHE A 283 -25.34 -5.43 39.07
N PRO A 284 -24.39 -5.24 40.00
CA PRO A 284 -24.00 -3.91 40.40
C PRO A 284 -23.66 -3.06 39.20
N ASN A 285 -24.20 -1.86 39.19
CA ASN A 285 -23.84 -0.86 38.20
C ASN A 285 -22.32 -0.76 38.19
N PRO A 286 -21.66 -1.08 37.06
CA PRO A 286 -20.24 -0.86 36.94
C PRO A 286 -20.00 0.63 37.21
N THR A 287 -19.03 0.94 38.06
CA THR A 287 -18.63 2.33 38.28
C THR A 287 -18.24 2.95 36.93
N PRO A 288 -18.43 4.26 36.73
CA PRO A 288 -18.08 4.92 35.46
C PRO A 288 -16.64 4.63 35.04
N GLU A 289 -15.74 4.44 36.01
CA GLU A 289 -14.36 3.99 35.80
C GLU A 289 -14.26 2.59 35.19
N VAL A 290 -15.03 1.61 35.69
CA VAL A 290 -15.07 0.25 35.11
C VAL A 290 -15.62 0.27 33.69
N ILE A 291 -16.61 1.13 33.42
CA ILE A 291 -17.15 1.30 32.06
C ILE A 291 -16.06 1.89 31.15
N ALA A 292 -15.40 2.98 31.57
CA ALA A 292 -14.33 3.62 30.82
C ALA A 292 -13.14 2.68 30.55
N LEU A 293 -12.76 1.83 31.51
CA LEU A 293 -11.71 0.83 31.31
C LEU A 293 -12.15 -0.26 30.33
N LYS A 294 -13.40 -0.73 30.40
CA LYS A 294 -13.92 -1.70 29.44
C LYS A 294 -13.94 -1.14 28.02
N THR A 295 -14.39 0.11 27.84
CA THR A 295 -14.44 0.76 26.53
C THR A 295 -13.03 0.95 25.95
N LYS A 296 -12.06 1.39 26.76
CA LYS A 296 -10.64 1.43 26.36
C LYS A 296 -10.11 0.06 25.94
N ILE A 297 -10.39 -1.00 26.72
CA ILE A 297 -9.99 -2.37 26.36
C ILE A 297 -10.62 -2.83 25.04
N THR A 298 -11.90 -2.51 24.80
CA THR A 298 -12.56 -2.84 23.53
C THR A 298 -11.98 -2.07 22.35
N ALA A 299 -11.65 -0.79 22.52
CA ALA A 299 -10.98 0.00 21.49
C ALA A 299 -9.61 -0.59 21.13
N ILE A 300 -8.80 -0.94 22.14
CA ILE A 300 -7.51 -1.62 21.93
C ILE A 300 -7.68 -2.96 21.20
N ASN A 301 -8.73 -3.74 21.50
CA ASN A 301 -9.01 -4.96 20.75
C ASN A 301 -9.33 -4.68 19.28
N GLY A 302 -10.02 -3.58 18.99
CA GLY A 302 -10.26 -3.10 17.63
C GLY A 302 -8.95 -2.79 16.91
N HIS A 303 -8.08 -1.99 17.52
CA HIS A 303 -6.76 -1.65 16.95
C HIS A 303 -5.89 -2.90 16.75
N LEU A 304 -5.84 -3.82 17.72
CA LEU A 304 -5.12 -5.08 17.60
C LEU A 304 -5.61 -5.88 16.38
N ARG A 305 -6.93 -5.99 16.16
CA ARG A 305 -7.48 -6.67 14.97
C ARG A 305 -7.03 -6.00 13.67
N SER A 306 -7.00 -4.66 13.63
CA SER A 306 -6.52 -3.90 12.47
C SER A 306 -5.05 -4.17 12.17
N TYR A 307 -4.18 -4.13 13.19
CA TYR A 307 -2.75 -4.42 13.00
C TYR A 307 -2.49 -5.90 12.65
N TYR A 308 -3.23 -6.84 13.23
CA TYR A 308 -3.16 -8.25 12.82
C TYR A 308 -3.56 -8.43 11.36
N LYS A 309 -4.58 -7.70 10.90
CA LYS A 309 -4.96 -7.70 9.47
C LYS A 309 -3.80 -7.17 8.61
N ILE A 310 -3.17 -6.05 8.98
CA ILE A 310 -2.01 -5.50 8.28
C ILE A 310 -0.83 -6.50 8.26
N LEU A 311 -0.58 -7.20 9.37
CA LEU A 311 0.47 -8.21 9.46
C LEU A 311 0.24 -9.37 8.46
N LEU A 312 -1.02 -9.80 8.31
CA LEU A 312 -1.42 -10.89 7.43
C LEU A 312 -1.49 -10.45 5.95
N THR A 313 -2.00 -9.25 5.67
CA THR A 313 -2.27 -8.79 4.29
C THR A 313 -1.22 -7.84 3.72
N GLY A 314 -0.29 -7.33 4.53
CA GLY A 314 0.73 -6.37 4.08
C GLY A 314 1.79 -7.00 3.17
N GLY A 315 2.12 -6.34 2.05
CA GLY A 315 3.13 -6.82 1.10
C GLY A 315 4.58 -6.47 1.49
N SER A 316 4.82 -5.35 2.18
CA SER A 316 6.17 -4.89 2.50
C SER A 316 6.66 -5.38 3.87
N LYS A 317 7.96 -5.72 3.97
CA LYS A 317 8.59 -6.16 5.23
C LYS A 317 8.59 -5.05 6.29
N ALA A 318 8.76 -3.79 5.89
CA ALA A 318 8.77 -2.65 6.79
C ALA A 318 7.41 -2.47 7.50
N LEU A 319 6.29 -2.53 6.76
CA LEU A 319 4.95 -2.40 7.35
C LEU A 319 4.63 -3.56 8.32
N LYS A 320 5.13 -4.76 8.05
CA LYS A 320 4.98 -5.89 8.99
C LYS A 320 5.73 -5.67 10.29
N LEU A 321 6.92 -5.07 10.23
CA LEU A 321 7.76 -4.81 11.40
C LEU A 321 7.13 -3.74 12.29
N GLU A 322 6.67 -2.64 11.69
CA GLU A 322 5.95 -1.57 12.40
C GLU A 322 4.62 -2.06 13.02
N ALA A 323 3.86 -2.86 12.28
CA ALA A 323 2.64 -3.49 12.79
C ALA A 323 2.93 -4.43 13.97
N TRP A 324 4.05 -5.15 13.93
CA TRP A 324 4.45 -6.05 15.01
C TRP A 324 4.82 -5.29 16.29
N GLU A 325 5.57 -4.20 16.17
CA GLU A 325 5.90 -3.33 17.31
C GLU A 325 4.64 -2.72 17.92
N SER A 326 3.72 -2.23 17.08
CA SER A 326 2.42 -1.69 17.52
C SER A 326 1.55 -2.73 18.23
N ILE A 327 1.55 -3.99 17.76
CA ILE A 327 0.84 -5.09 18.44
C ILE A 327 1.44 -5.35 19.82
N LYS A 328 2.77 -5.31 19.95
CA LYS A 328 3.46 -5.56 21.22
C LYS A 328 3.11 -4.49 22.25
N THR A 329 3.13 -3.21 21.88
CA THR A 329 2.77 -2.09 22.76
C THR A 329 1.30 -2.16 23.19
N LEU A 330 0.37 -2.32 22.25
CA LEU A 330 -1.06 -2.45 22.53
C LEU A 330 -1.39 -3.65 23.42
N ARG A 331 -0.66 -4.76 23.29
CA ARG A 331 -0.85 -5.95 24.13
C ARG A 331 -0.38 -5.71 25.57
N GLN A 332 0.69 -4.95 25.77
CA GLN A 332 1.15 -4.53 27.10
C GLN A 332 0.15 -3.58 27.74
N GLU A 333 -0.32 -2.58 27.01
CA GLU A 333 -1.33 -1.63 27.49
C GLU A 333 -2.64 -2.33 27.87
N LYS A 334 -3.11 -3.26 27.04
CA LYS A 334 -4.28 -4.10 27.35
C LYS A 334 -4.10 -4.90 28.63
N ARG A 335 -2.90 -5.45 28.88
CA ARG A 335 -2.60 -6.18 30.13
C ARG A 335 -2.67 -5.25 31.32
N ARG A 336 -2.09 -4.05 31.22
CA ARG A 336 -2.16 -3.02 32.27
C ARG A 336 -3.62 -2.64 32.59
N LEU A 337 -4.43 -2.29 31.59
CA LEU A 337 -5.84 -1.92 31.80
C LEU A 337 -6.67 -3.08 32.36
N LYS A 338 -6.36 -4.33 31.98
CA LYS A 338 -7.00 -5.50 32.60
C LYS A 338 -6.65 -5.62 34.08
N ASN A 339 -5.39 -5.38 34.45
CA ASN A 339 -4.96 -5.44 35.84
C ASN A 339 -5.62 -4.34 36.68
N GLU A 340 -5.70 -3.10 36.16
CA GLU A 340 -6.42 -1.99 36.77
C GLU A 340 -7.94 -2.31 36.93
N LEU A 341 -8.55 -2.92 35.91
CA LEU A 341 -9.93 -3.35 36.00
C LEU A 341 -10.14 -4.45 37.04
N THR A 342 -9.19 -5.38 37.19
CA THR A 342 -9.26 -6.41 38.23
C THR A 342 -9.08 -5.84 39.63
N SER A 343 -8.19 -4.85 39.83
CA SER A 343 -7.98 -4.22 41.14
C SER A 343 -9.21 -3.45 41.60
N ILE A 344 -9.79 -2.63 40.71
CA ILE A 344 -11.04 -1.90 41.00
C ILE A 344 -12.18 -2.88 41.31
N LYS A 345 -12.27 -4.00 40.57
CA LYS A 345 -13.27 -5.03 40.86
C LYS A 345 -13.06 -5.70 42.22
N SER A 346 -11.82 -5.96 42.63
CA SER A 346 -11.55 -6.53 43.96
C SER A 346 -11.86 -5.54 45.06
N GLU A 347 -11.54 -4.25 44.91
CA GLU A 347 -11.90 -3.19 45.87
C GLU A 347 -13.41 -3.06 46.01
N LEU A 348 -14.14 -3.05 44.88
CA LEU A 348 -15.61 -3.05 44.90
C LEU A 348 -16.20 -4.31 45.53
N ARG A 349 -15.53 -5.46 45.42
CA ARG A 349 -15.95 -6.70 46.10
C ARG A 349 -15.70 -6.62 47.60
N GLN A 350 -14.52 -6.16 48.03
CA GLN A 350 -14.19 -6.00 49.45
C GLN A 350 -15.13 -4.99 50.14
N ASN A 351 -15.38 -3.85 49.51
CA ASN A 351 -16.33 -2.85 50.02
C ASN A 351 -17.75 -3.42 50.11
N LYS A 352 -18.13 -4.30 49.19
CA LYS A 352 -19.42 -4.96 49.24
C LYS A 352 -19.50 -6.03 50.30
N GLU A 353 -18.48 -6.87 50.47
CA GLU A 353 -18.48 -7.89 51.52
C GLU A 353 -18.62 -7.24 52.90
N ALA A 354 -17.99 -6.08 53.11
CA ALA A 354 -18.16 -5.25 54.30
C ALA A 354 -19.61 -4.75 54.50
N HIS A 355 -20.38 -4.52 53.42
CA HIS A 355 -21.76 -4.03 53.47
C HIS A 355 -22.84 -5.13 53.27
N ALA A 356 -22.50 -6.29 52.72
CA ALA A 356 -23.44 -7.33 52.32
C ALA A 356 -23.89 -8.21 53.49
N LEU A 357 -23.08 -8.29 54.55
CA LEU A 357 -23.38 -9.01 55.79
C LEU A 357 -24.66 -8.52 56.49
N THR A 358 -25.18 -7.34 56.15
CA THR A 358 -26.41 -6.78 56.74
C THR A 358 -27.60 -6.69 55.78
N GLY A 359 -27.40 -6.82 54.46
CA GLY A 359 -28.44 -6.53 53.45
C GLY A 359 -28.92 -7.70 52.59
N ALA A 360 -28.14 -8.77 52.43
CA ALA A 360 -28.47 -9.85 51.48
C ALA A 360 -29.64 -10.73 51.96
N GLU A 361 -29.78 -10.96 53.27
CA GLU A 361 -30.82 -11.83 53.80
C GLU A 361 -32.24 -11.26 53.62
N SER A 362 -32.42 -9.93 53.64
CA SER A 362 -33.76 -9.30 53.55
C SER A 362 -34.33 -9.32 52.13
N LEU A 363 -33.48 -9.21 51.11
CA LEU A 363 -33.89 -9.07 49.71
C LEU A 363 -34.34 -10.39 49.07
N GLU A 364 -33.65 -11.50 49.33
CA GLU A 364 -34.03 -12.81 48.80
C GLU A 364 -35.44 -13.23 49.23
N SER A 365 -35.82 -12.94 50.48
CA SER A 365 -37.20 -13.16 50.94
C SER A 365 -38.22 -12.25 50.30
N GLY A 366 -37.86 -10.98 50.04
CA GLY A 366 -38.77 -10.02 49.42
C GLY A 366 -39.13 -10.40 47.99
N ILE A 367 -38.15 -10.88 47.21
CA ILE A 367 -38.35 -11.25 45.80
C ILE A 367 -39.17 -12.52 45.66
N MET A 368 -38.88 -13.55 46.47
CA MET A 368 -39.66 -14.78 46.45
C MET A 368 -41.11 -14.55 46.87
N GLY A 369 -41.33 -13.72 47.90
CA GLY A 369 -42.68 -13.31 48.30
C GLY A 369 -43.40 -12.51 47.20
N TRP A 370 -42.68 -11.63 46.50
CA TRP A 370 -43.24 -10.83 45.42
C TRP A 370 -43.56 -11.65 44.16
N LEU A 371 -42.66 -12.55 43.75
CA LEU A 371 -42.89 -13.51 42.66
C LEU A 371 -44.12 -14.37 42.93
N LEU A 372 -44.24 -14.85 44.17
CA LEU A 372 -45.41 -15.62 44.60
C LEU A 372 -46.69 -14.79 44.55
N ALA A 373 -46.66 -13.55 45.03
CA ALA A 373 -47.79 -12.65 44.98
C ALA A 373 -48.23 -12.36 43.54
N LEU A 374 -47.28 -12.10 42.63
CA LEU A 374 -47.55 -11.87 41.22
C LEU A 374 -48.17 -13.12 40.57
N TYR A 375 -47.62 -14.30 40.87
CA TYR A 375 -48.18 -15.56 40.39
C TYR A 375 -49.62 -15.77 40.87
N LEU A 376 -49.89 -15.56 42.17
CA LEU A 376 -51.24 -15.67 42.73
C LEU A 376 -52.21 -14.66 42.11
N THR A 377 -51.78 -13.41 41.94
CA THR A 377 -52.59 -12.39 41.28
C THR A 377 -52.89 -12.78 39.83
N ALA A 378 -51.88 -13.23 39.07
CA ALA A 378 -52.07 -13.69 37.70
C ALA A 378 -53.00 -14.91 37.62
N TYR A 379 -52.87 -15.86 38.56
CA TYR A 379 -53.74 -17.03 38.66
C TYR A 379 -55.20 -16.64 38.96
N ILE A 380 -55.43 -15.76 39.93
CA ILE A 380 -56.77 -15.26 40.29
C ILE A 380 -57.41 -14.51 39.11
N ILE A 381 -56.64 -13.70 38.39
CA ILE A 381 -57.13 -12.99 37.20
C ILE A 381 -57.43 -13.95 36.06
N ALA A 382 -56.59 -14.99 35.85
CA ALA A 382 -56.79 -15.97 34.79
C ALA A 382 -57.95 -16.95 35.08
N TYR A 383 -58.21 -17.26 36.35
CA TYR A 383 -59.25 -18.19 36.78
C TYR A 383 -60.65 -17.94 36.18
N PRO A 384 -61.23 -16.72 36.21
CA PRO A 384 -62.53 -16.46 35.59
C PRO A 384 -62.55 -16.71 34.08
N PHE A 385 -61.43 -16.51 33.38
CA PHE A 385 -61.34 -16.81 31.94
C PHE A 385 -61.24 -18.31 31.64
N THR A 386 -60.78 -19.11 32.60
CA THR A 386 -60.73 -20.58 32.47
C THR A 386 -62.09 -21.26 32.74
N LEU A 387 -63.01 -20.58 33.42
CA LEU A 387 -64.39 -21.02 33.60
C LEU A 387 -65.17 -20.82 32.29
N LYS A 388 -64.94 -21.71 31.32
CA LYS A 388 -65.53 -21.76 29.97
C LYS A 388 -67.07 -21.62 29.89
N ALA A 389 -67.79 -21.67 31.01
CA ALA A 389 -69.25 -21.69 31.04
C ALA A 389 -69.91 -20.31 30.80
N GLN A 390 -69.21 -19.19 30.92
CA GLN A 390 -69.87 -17.86 30.92
C GLN A 390 -69.21 -16.76 30.08
N THR A 391 -68.03 -16.95 29.50
CA THR A 391 -67.35 -15.90 28.71
C THR A 391 -66.91 -16.43 27.34
N THR A 392 -67.38 -15.77 26.28
CA THR A 392 -67.00 -16.03 24.86
C THR A 392 -65.61 -15.50 24.50
N LEU A 393 -64.85 -15.02 25.49
CA LEU A 393 -63.52 -14.45 25.26
C LEU A 393 -62.48 -15.58 25.19
N GLU A 394 -62.03 -15.90 23.98
CA GLU A 394 -60.91 -16.83 23.80
C GLU A 394 -59.60 -16.16 24.27
N LEU A 395 -58.93 -16.78 25.24
CA LEU A 395 -57.61 -16.34 25.67
C LEU A 395 -56.61 -16.45 24.50
N PRO A 396 -55.73 -15.45 24.30
CA PRO A 396 -54.66 -15.55 23.32
C PRO A 396 -53.83 -16.81 23.58
N GLN A 397 -53.44 -17.53 22.53
CA GLN A 397 -52.69 -18.79 22.65
C GLN A 397 -51.41 -18.68 23.50
N ASN A 398 -50.84 -17.48 23.60
CA ASN A 398 -49.68 -17.20 24.43
C ASN A 398 -49.94 -17.36 25.94
N PHE A 399 -51.19 -17.45 26.41
CA PHE A 399 -51.52 -17.65 27.82
C PHE A 399 -51.59 -19.12 28.25
N PHE A 400 -51.52 -20.09 27.34
CA PHE A 400 -51.52 -21.52 27.71
C PHE A 400 -50.26 -21.99 28.45
N PHE A 401 -49.32 -21.10 28.77
CA PHE A 401 -48.16 -21.42 29.61
C PHE A 401 -48.55 -21.95 31.00
N TYR A 402 -49.76 -21.67 31.49
CA TYR A 402 -50.27 -22.24 32.75
C TYR A 402 -50.49 -23.75 32.67
N GLU A 403 -50.61 -24.34 31.48
CA GLU A 403 -50.75 -25.79 31.29
C GLU A 403 -49.39 -26.50 31.34
N SER A 404 -48.30 -25.76 31.10
CA SER A 404 -46.95 -26.30 31.14
C SER A 404 -46.61 -26.90 32.51
N THR A 405 -46.27 -28.18 32.52
CA THR A 405 -45.80 -28.91 33.71
C THR A 405 -44.55 -28.28 34.31
N LEU A 406 -43.67 -27.71 33.48
CA LEU A 406 -42.48 -26.97 33.93
C LEU A 406 -42.83 -25.74 34.75
N VAL A 407 -43.79 -24.93 34.30
CA VAL A 407 -44.21 -23.72 35.01
C VAL A 407 -44.86 -24.08 36.34
N LYS A 408 -45.72 -25.11 36.36
CA LYS A 408 -46.33 -25.62 37.60
C LYS A 408 -45.29 -26.16 38.58
N GLY A 409 -44.29 -26.90 38.08
CA GLY A 409 -43.20 -27.42 38.90
C GLY A 409 -42.34 -26.30 39.49
N LEU A 410 -41.99 -25.29 38.68
CA LEU A 410 -41.23 -24.12 39.12
C LEU A 410 -42.00 -23.31 40.17
N THR A 411 -43.30 -23.06 39.98
CA THR A 411 -44.10 -22.28 40.93
C THR A 411 -44.31 -23.02 42.25
N LEU A 412 -44.57 -24.33 42.20
CA LEU A 412 -44.62 -25.18 43.38
C LEU A 412 -43.28 -25.17 44.13
N PHE A 413 -42.16 -25.24 43.40
CA PHE A 413 -40.82 -25.14 43.99
C PHE A 413 -40.63 -23.80 44.70
N LEU A 414 -40.92 -22.68 44.03
CA LEU A 414 -40.77 -21.34 44.60
C LEU A 414 -41.63 -21.18 45.87
N PHE A 415 -42.85 -21.76 45.87
CA PHE A 415 -43.74 -21.74 47.03
C PHE A 415 -43.20 -22.56 48.20
N ILE A 416 -42.81 -23.82 47.96
CA ILE A 416 -42.25 -24.71 49.01
C ILE A 416 -40.96 -24.09 49.57
N PHE A 417 -40.09 -23.59 48.70
CA PHE A 417 -38.85 -22.93 49.10
C PHE A 417 -39.11 -21.69 49.95
N TYR A 418 -40.07 -20.85 49.55
CA TYR A 418 -40.47 -19.68 50.32
C TYR A 418 -41.07 -20.07 51.68
N ALA A 419 -41.95 -21.06 51.73
CA ALA A 419 -42.58 -21.53 52.96
C ALA A 419 -41.56 -22.14 53.93
N LEU A 420 -40.65 -22.99 53.45
CA LEU A 420 -39.56 -23.56 54.25
C LEU A 420 -38.65 -22.46 54.80
N ARG A 421 -38.34 -21.45 53.98
CA ARG A 421 -37.53 -20.30 54.41
C ARG A 421 -38.24 -19.45 55.45
N ALA A 422 -39.50 -19.11 55.23
CA ALA A 422 -40.32 -18.37 56.18
C ALA A 422 -40.46 -19.12 57.52
N GLY A 423 -40.74 -20.43 57.47
CA GLY A 423 -40.77 -21.30 58.63
C GLY A 423 -39.43 -21.35 59.36
N SER A 424 -38.32 -21.51 58.64
CA SER A 424 -36.99 -21.54 59.26
C SER A 424 -36.65 -20.24 60.00
N ARG A 425 -37.15 -19.09 59.55
CA ARG A 425 -36.97 -17.81 60.26
C ARG A 425 -37.79 -17.72 61.53
N LEU A 426 -38.99 -18.29 61.51
CA LEU A 426 -39.89 -18.30 62.67
C LEU A 426 -39.37 -19.24 63.77
N PHE A 427 -38.80 -20.38 63.37
CA PHE A 427 -38.49 -21.48 64.29
C PHE A 427 -37.01 -21.65 64.65
N LEU A 428 -36.06 -21.14 63.85
CA LEU A 428 -34.63 -21.30 64.11
C LEU A 428 -33.97 -19.96 64.42
N PRO A 429 -33.19 -19.83 65.51
CA PRO A 429 -32.43 -18.61 65.80
C PRO A 429 -31.33 -18.34 64.75
N PRO A 430 -30.94 -17.08 64.52
CA PRO A 430 -30.01 -16.67 63.46
C PRO A 430 -28.62 -17.30 63.56
N GLU A 431 -28.19 -17.72 64.75
CA GLU A 431 -26.85 -18.30 64.99
C GLU A 431 -26.66 -19.71 64.39
N ARG A 432 -27.73 -20.39 63.94
CA ARG A 432 -27.65 -21.76 63.37
C ARG A 432 -27.75 -21.78 61.84
N GLN A 433 -26.96 -20.95 61.15
CA GLN A 433 -26.95 -20.87 59.69
C GLN A 433 -26.66 -22.21 58.99
N GLY A 434 -25.81 -23.07 59.55
CA GLY A 434 -25.50 -24.39 58.97
C GLY A 434 -26.71 -25.35 58.91
N GLN A 435 -27.60 -25.29 59.91
CA GLN A 435 -28.81 -26.13 59.93
C GLN A 435 -29.88 -25.62 58.95
N ARG A 436 -29.93 -24.31 58.72
CA ARG A 436 -30.79 -23.71 57.68
C ARG A 436 -30.35 -24.16 56.29
N PHE A 437 -29.05 -24.19 56.01
CA PHE A 437 -28.51 -24.64 54.72
C PHE A 437 -28.81 -26.12 54.44
N ALA A 438 -28.69 -26.98 55.46
CA ALA A 438 -29.04 -28.40 55.34
C ALA A 438 -30.51 -28.60 54.98
N LEU A 439 -31.42 -27.87 55.64
CA LEU A 439 -32.87 -27.89 55.34
C LEU A 439 -33.18 -27.44 53.91
N TYR A 440 -32.50 -26.42 53.40
CA TYR A 440 -32.67 -25.96 52.01
C TYR A 440 -32.13 -26.96 50.99
N SER A 441 -30.98 -27.59 51.27
CA SER A 441 -30.42 -28.62 50.40
C SER A 441 -31.32 -29.86 50.32
N LEU A 442 -31.96 -30.25 51.43
CA LEU A 442 -32.89 -31.38 51.46
C LEU A 442 -34.15 -31.09 50.65
N GLY A 443 -34.71 -29.87 50.78
CA GLY A 443 -35.86 -29.43 49.98
C GLY A 443 -35.54 -29.30 48.48
N GLY A 444 -34.35 -28.81 48.14
CA GLY A 444 -33.88 -28.73 46.75
C GLY A 444 -33.66 -30.11 46.12
N PHE A 445 -33.07 -31.05 46.86
CA PHE A 445 -32.82 -32.41 46.39
C PHE A 445 -34.12 -33.20 46.18
N GLY A 446 -35.10 -33.04 47.09
CA GLY A 446 -36.43 -33.64 46.94
C GLY A 446 -37.16 -33.18 45.67
N LEU A 447 -36.98 -31.92 45.26
CA LEU A 447 -37.61 -31.38 44.07
C LEU A 447 -36.86 -31.71 42.77
N ILE A 448 -35.53 -31.87 42.80
CA ILE A 448 -34.79 -32.46 41.68
C ILE A 448 -35.29 -33.89 41.41
N LEU A 449 -35.54 -34.68 42.46
CA LEU A 449 -36.11 -36.02 42.32
C LEU A 449 -37.56 -36.01 41.77
N VAL A 450 -38.38 -35.02 42.14
CA VAL A 450 -39.73 -34.84 41.58
C VAL A 450 -39.65 -34.40 40.11
N ALA A 451 -38.75 -33.47 39.77
CA ALA A 451 -38.56 -33.01 38.39
C ALA A 451 -38.02 -34.12 37.47
N ILE A 452 -37.10 -34.96 37.96
CA ILE A 452 -36.59 -36.13 37.23
C ILE A 452 -37.68 -37.19 37.01
N ASN A 453 -38.68 -37.30 37.90
CA ASN A 453 -39.80 -38.24 37.73
C ASN A 453 -40.96 -37.68 36.86
N LEU A 454 -40.96 -36.37 36.58
CA LEU A 454 -41.99 -35.69 35.78
C LEU A 454 -41.58 -35.52 34.31
N PHE A 455 -40.31 -35.75 33.99
CA PHE A 455 -39.77 -35.92 32.64
C PHE A 455 -39.59 -37.41 32.34
#